data_AF-A0A316QC37-F1
#
_entry.id   AF-A0A316QC37-F1
#
_cell.length_a   1.000
_cell.length_b   1.000
_cell.length_c   1.000
_cell.angle_alpha   90.00
_cell.angle_beta   90.00
_cell.angle_gamma   90.00
#
_symmetry.space_group_name_H-M   'P 1'
#
loop_
_entity.id
_entity.type
_entity.pdbx_description
1 polymer ?
#
loop_
_entity_poly.entity_id
_entity_poly.type
_entity_poly.pdbx_seq_one_letter_code
_entity_poly.pdbx_strand_id
1 'polypeptide(L)' 'MKEKETLCYIKTMLIERLKELQEINSDDENQFAYGEKTAYAECLEWLQTVWEDAKKNGLDFDIEKVYPL' A
#
# COMPACT_ATOMS: atom_id res chain seq x y z
N MET A 1 15.80 0.99 15.01
CA MET A 1 15.35 1.74 13.82
C MET A 1 14.79 3.05 14.28
N LYS A 2 15.21 4.16 13.64
CA LYS A 2 14.61 5.48 13.86
C LYS A 2 13.24 5.54 13.18
N GLU A 3 12.33 6.35 13.69
CA GLU A 3 10.93 6.46 13.20
C GLU A 3 10.82 6.54 11.68
N LYS A 4 11.65 7.40 11.04
CA LYS A 4 11.70 7.54 9.58
C LYS A 4 12.09 6.26 8.85
N GLU A 5 13.06 5.51 9.36
CA GLU A 5 13.49 4.24 8.76
C GLU A 5 12.36 3.21 8.83
N THR A 6 11.62 3.19 9.94
CA THR A 6 10.44 2.34 10.12
C THR A 6 9.34 2.68 9.12
N LEU A 7 9.01 3.96 8.92
CA LEU A 7 8.00 4.37 7.94
C LEU A 7 8.41 4.04 6.50
N CYS A 8 9.69 4.26 6.16
CA CYS A 8 10.23 3.85 4.87
C CYS A 8 10.13 2.33 4.67
N TYR A 9 10.46 1.55 5.69
CA TYR A 9 10.39 0.09 5.64
C TYR A 9 8.94 -0.40 5.46
N ILE A 10 8.00 0.11 6.26
CA ILE A 10 6.58 -0.25 6.17
C ILE A 10 6.03 0.09 4.78
N LYS A 11 6.30 1.31 4.29
CA LYS A 11 5.93 1.73 2.93
C LYS A 11 6.43 0.75 1.87
N THR A 12 7.72 0.42 1.90
CA THR A 12 8.34 -0.48 0.91
C THR A 12 7.71 -1.87 0.98
N MET A 13 7.54 -2.42 2.18
CA MET A 13 6.87 -3.71 2.38
C MET A 13 5.45 -3.71 1.81
N LEU A 14 4.63 -2.70 2.11
CA LEU A 14 3.26 -2.62 1.60
C LEU A 14 3.23 -2.55 0.07
N ILE A 15 4.11 -1.74 -0.55
CA ILE A 15 4.22 -1.65 -2.01
C ILE A 15 4.63 -2.99 -2.63
N GLU A 16 5.59 -3.70 -2.03
CA GLU A 16 6.02 -5.01 -2.53
C GLU A 16 4.89 -6.04 -2.45
N ARG A 17 4.14 -6.08 -1.34
CA ARG A 17 2.98 -6.96 -1.18
C ARG A 17 1.85 -6.64 -2.15
N LEU A 18 1.56 -5.36 -2.36
CA LEU A 18 0.53 -4.94 -3.31
C LEU A 18 0.90 -5.30 -4.75
N LYS A 19 2.19 -5.30 -5.11
CA LYS A 19 2.64 -5.83 -6.41
C LYS A 19 2.42 -7.33 -6.55
N GLU A 20 2.65 -8.11 -5.48
CA GLU A 20 2.34 -9.54 -5.47
C GLU A 20 0.85 -9.82 -5.66
N LEU A 21 -0.02 -8.92 -5.15
CA LEU A 21 -1.47 -9.03 -5.17
C LEU A 21 -2.14 -8.27 -6.33
N GLN A 22 -1.38 -7.71 -7.28
CA GLN A 22 -1.91 -6.74 -8.25
C GLN A 22 -3.05 -7.30 -9.12
N GLU A 23 -3.00 -8.59 -9.46
CA GLU A 23 -3.97 -9.28 -10.33
C GLU A 23 -5.25 -9.69 -9.59
N ILE A 24 -5.23 -9.69 -8.24
CA ILE A 24 -6.39 -10.04 -7.42
C ILE A 24 -7.42 -8.90 -7.52
N ASN A 25 -8.67 -9.26 -7.72
CA ASN A 25 -9.79 -8.34 -7.84
C ASN A 25 -10.99 -8.83 -7.01
N SER A 26 -12.05 -8.02 -6.97
CA SER A 26 -13.24 -8.29 -6.16
C SER A 26 -13.95 -9.61 -6.49
N ASP A 27 -13.78 -10.13 -7.70
CA ASP A 27 -14.43 -11.35 -8.18
C ASP A 27 -13.50 -12.59 -8.12
N ASP A 28 -12.28 -12.44 -7.59
CA ASP A 28 -11.31 -13.53 -7.50
C ASP A 28 -11.78 -14.65 -6.56
N GLU A 29 -11.48 -15.91 -6.88
CA GLU A 29 -11.84 -17.04 -6.02
C GLU A 29 -11.19 -16.94 -4.64
N ASN A 30 -9.99 -16.33 -4.56
CA ASN A 30 -9.26 -16.10 -3.34
C ASN A 30 -9.61 -14.74 -2.70
N GLN A 31 -10.83 -14.65 -2.16
CA GLN A 31 -11.33 -13.47 -1.46
C GLN A 31 -10.49 -13.04 -0.25
N PHE A 32 -9.72 -13.96 0.35
CA PHE A 32 -8.79 -13.60 1.41
C PHE A 32 -7.65 -12.70 0.88
N ALA A 33 -7.06 -13.07 -0.26
CA ALA A 33 -6.04 -12.27 -0.91
C ALA A 33 -6.57 -10.89 -1.36
N TYR A 34 -7.84 -10.81 -1.77
CA TYR A 34 -8.48 -9.52 -2.07
C TYR A 34 -8.63 -8.65 -0.83
N GLY A 35 -8.99 -9.25 0.31
CA GLY A 35 -9.00 -8.58 1.61
C GLY A 35 -7.60 -8.08 2.03
N GLU A 36 -6.56 -8.89 1.81
CA GLU A 36 -5.17 -8.48 2.06
C GLU A 36 -4.76 -7.29 1.18
N LYS A 37 -5.10 -7.32 -0.11
CA LYS A 37 -4.83 -6.23 -1.06
C LYS A 37 -5.50 -4.93 -0.61
N THR A 38 -6.79 -5.02 -0.25
CA THR A 38 -7.58 -3.90 0.27
C THR A 38 -6.92 -3.29 1.51
N ALA A 39 -6.60 -4.12 2.50
CA ALA A 39 -5.99 -3.66 3.74
C ALA A 39 -4.63 -2.96 3.52
N TYR A 40 -3.80 -3.49 2.62
CA TYR A 40 -2.50 -2.88 2.31
C TYR A 40 -2.63 -1.57 1.54
N ALA A 41 -3.59 -1.46 0.62
CA ALA A 41 -3.89 -0.21 -0.08
C ALA A 41 -4.35 0.88 0.89
N GLU A 42 -5.31 0.58 1.77
CA GLU A 42 -5.77 1.51 2.81
C GLU A 42 -4.64 1.93 3.77
N CYS A 43 -3.74 1.01 4.14
CA CYS A 43 -2.58 1.34 4.97
C CYS A 43 -1.63 2.32 4.26
N LEU A 44 -1.44 2.17 2.95
CA LEU A 44 -0.64 3.12 2.17
C LEU A 44 -1.32 4.49 2.06
N GLU A 45 -2.65 4.54 1.92
CA GLU A 45 -3.41 5.80 1.86
C GLU A 45 -3.35 6.54 3.19
N TRP A 46 -3.51 5.80 4.29
CA TRP A 46 -3.34 6.36 5.61
C TRP A 46 -1.92 6.92 5.79
N LEU A 47 -0.91 6.13 5.42
CA LEU A 47 0.49 6.56 5.47
C LEU A 47 0.73 7.79 4.61
N GLN A 48 0.17 7.87 3.40
CA GLN A 48 0.27 9.03 2.51
C GLN A 48 -0.37 10.28 3.13
N THR A 49 -1.44 10.11 3.92
CA THR A 49 -2.19 11.22 4.53
C THR A 49 -1.53 11.73 5.82
N VAL A 50 -1.01 10.84 6.66
CA VAL A 50 -0.51 11.22 8.00
C VAL A 50 0.99 11.48 8.05
N TRP A 51 1.77 10.91 7.13
CA TRP A 51 3.22 11.10 7.13
C TRP A 51 3.59 12.34 6.29
N GLU A 52 4.00 13.40 6.97
CA GLU A 52 4.33 14.71 6.37
C GLU A 52 5.29 14.61 5.17
N ASP A 53 6.27 13.71 5.23
CA ASP A 53 7.27 13.51 4.17
C ASP A 53 6.91 12.37 3.21
N ALA A 54 5.69 11.80 3.23
CA ALA A 54 5.31 10.65 2.41
C ALA A 54 5.63 10.84 0.93
N LYS A 55 5.24 12.00 0.36
CA LYS A 55 5.50 12.36 -1.04
C LYS A 55 7.00 12.39 -1.36
N LYS A 56 7.81 13.02 -0.50
CA LYS A 56 9.28 13.08 -0.65
C LYS A 56 9.93 11.70 -0.57
N ASN A 57 9.27 10.74 0.06
CA ASN A 57 9.73 9.36 0.19
C ASN A 57 9.05 8.40 -0.81
N GLY A 58 8.42 8.92 -1.87
CA GLY A 58 7.94 8.14 -3.00
C GLY A 58 6.47 7.71 -2.95
N LEU A 59 5.67 8.21 -2.01
CA LEU A 59 4.21 8.12 -2.03
C LEU A 59 3.59 9.37 -2.65
N ASP A 60 3.99 9.70 -3.88
CA ASP A 60 3.43 10.83 -4.65
C ASP A 60 2.69 10.34 -5.89
N PHE A 61 1.75 9.43 -5.66
CA PHE A 61 0.85 8.89 -6.68
C PHE A 61 -0.52 8.58 -6.07
N ASP A 62 -1.50 8.41 -6.94
CA ASP A 62 -2.86 8.02 -6.57
C ASP A 62 -2.91 6.50 -6.36
N ILE A 63 -3.15 6.07 -5.12
CA ILE A 63 -3.04 4.66 -4.72
C ILE A 63 -4.13 3.82 -5.38
N GLU A 64 -5.38 4.27 -5.37
CA GLU A 64 -6.50 3.57 -6.03
C GLU A 64 -6.27 3.42 -7.55
N LYS A 65 -5.63 4.40 -8.19
CA LYS A 65 -5.28 4.29 -9.62
C LYS A 65 -4.20 3.25 -9.91
N VAL A 66 -3.27 3.02 -8.98
CA VAL A 66 -2.16 2.06 -9.16
C VAL A 66 -2.57 0.67 -8.68
N TYR A 67 -3.34 0.59 -7.60
CA TYR A 67 -3.82 -0.65 -6.99
C TYR A 67 -5.35 -0.60 -6.90
N PRO A 68 -6.06 -0.82 -8.02
CA PRO A 68 -7.52 -0.77 -8.02
C PRO A 68 -8.08 -1.88 -7.15
N LEU A 69 -9.09 -1.52 -6.36
CA LEU A 69 -9.90 -2.40 -5.52
C LEU A 69 -11.25 -2.63 -6.20
#